data_AF-A0A2N0L9T0-F1
#
_entry.id   AF-A0A2N0L9T0-F1
#
_cell.length_a   1.000
_cell.length_b   1.000
_cell.length_c   1.000
_cell.angle_alpha   90.00
_cell.angle_beta   90.00
_cell.angle_gamma   90.00
#
_symmetry.space_group_name_H-M   'P 1'
#
loop_
_entity.id
_entity.type
_entity.pdbx_description
1 polymer ?
#
loop_
_entity_poly.entity_id
_entity_poly.type
_entity_poly.pdbx_seq_one_letter_code
_entity_poly.pdbx_strand_id
1 'polypeptide(L)'
;MSQETTSSEVHTGHPTSVLYFKIAMILSTVTAIEVGIFYLEWLGHWIIPVLFVLSAGKFALVAMYYMHLKFEHKLFSILFVGGFMLAATVIIALMVLFKSLF
;
A
#
# COMPACT_ATOMS: atom_id res chain seq x y z
N MET A 1 18.54 23.31 40.26
CA MET A 1 17.07 23.18 40.47
C MET A 1 16.41 23.51 39.13
N SER A 2 16.46 22.58 38.17
CA SER A 2 15.30 21.74 37.80
C SER A 2 14.11 22.57 37.32
N GLN A 3 13.99 22.79 36.02
CA GLN A 3 13.07 22.01 35.17
C GLN A 3 13.25 22.44 33.71
N GLU A 4 13.80 21.53 32.93
CA GLU A 4 13.53 21.41 31.51
C GLU A 4 12.00 21.31 31.35
N THR A 5 11.39 22.33 30.79
CA THR A 5 10.08 22.16 30.13
C THR A 5 10.31 22.69 28.73
N THR A 6 10.85 21.78 27.92
CA THR A 6 10.76 21.83 26.47
C THR A 6 9.32 22.13 26.12
N SER A 7 9.07 23.42 25.89
CA SER A 7 7.82 23.91 25.33
C SER A 7 7.58 23.06 24.09
N SER A 8 6.63 22.15 24.20
CA SER A 8 6.15 21.34 23.09
C SER A 8 5.38 22.30 22.20
N GLU A 9 6.12 23.14 21.48
CA GLU A 9 5.66 23.89 20.34
C GLU A 9 5.44 22.86 19.23
N VAL A 10 4.35 22.11 19.39
CA VAL A 10 3.78 21.28 18.33
C VAL A 10 3.28 22.29 17.31
N HIS A 11 4.17 22.69 16.40
CA HIS A 11 3.84 23.47 15.23
C HIS A 11 2.71 22.75 14.49
N THR A 12 1.49 23.20 14.73
CA THR A 12 0.26 22.87 14.02
C THR A 12 0.33 23.44 12.61
N GLY A 13 1.19 22.87 11.77
CA GLY A 13 1.58 23.45 10.49
C GLY A 13 1.33 22.60 9.24
N HIS A 14 1.04 21.30 9.34
CA HIS A 14 0.72 20.49 8.15
C HIS A 14 -0.37 19.44 8.47
N PRO A 15 -1.66 19.74 8.24
CA PRO A 15 -2.79 18.80 8.47
C PRO A 15 -2.72 17.53 7.61
N THR A 16 -1.78 17.46 6.67
CA THR A 16 -1.50 16.30 5.83
C THR A 16 -0.74 15.22 6.60
N SER A 17 0.32 15.53 7.37
CA SER A 17 1.25 14.52 7.91
C SER A 17 0.62 13.51 8.88
N VAL A 18 -0.34 13.95 9.71
CA VAL A 18 -1.01 13.10 10.70
C VAL A 18 -1.90 12.03 10.04
N LEU A 19 -2.52 12.35 8.89
CA LEU A 19 -3.28 11.36 8.13
C LEU A 19 -2.35 10.27 7.56
N TYR A 20 -1.21 10.66 7.02
CA TYR A 20 -0.24 9.73 6.43
C TYR A 20 0.34 8.80 7.49
N PHE A 21 0.63 9.34 8.68
CA PHE A 21 1.08 8.54 9.81
C PHE A 21 0.04 7.49 10.25
N LYS A 22 -1.24 7.87 10.28
CA LYS A 22 -2.34 6.95 10.60
C LYS A 22 -2.50 5.83 9.57
N ILE A 23 -2.29 6.15 8.30
CA ILE A 23 -2.35 5.20 7.18
C ILE A 23 -1.13 4.26 7.20
N ALA A 24 0.06 4.79 7.50
CA ALA A 24 1.27 3.99 7.70
C ALA A 24 1.10 2.98 8.85
N MET A 25 0.50 3.41 9.96
CA MET A 25 0.15 2.55 11.09
C MET A 25 -0.78 1.41 10.68
N ILE A 26 -1.87 1.72 9.95
CA ILE A 26 -2.79 0.69 9.43
C ILE A 26 -2.06 -0.30 8.52
N LEU A 27 -1.22 0.20 7.60
CA LEU A 27 -0.45 -0.64 6.68
C LEU A 27 0.53 -1.57 7.41
N SER A 28 1.16 -1.05 8.46
CA SER A 28 2.06 -1.80 9.35
C SER A 28 1.30 -2.87 10.12
N THR A 29 0.13 -2.55 10.68
CA THR A 29 -0.75 -3.51 11.36
C THR A 29 -1.22 -4.62 10.41
N VAL A 30 -1.66 -4.27 9.20
CA VAL A 30 -2.04 -5.26 8.16
C VAL A 30 -0.85 -6.16 7.81
N THR A 31 0.36 -5.60 7.77
CA THR A 31 1.58 -6.39 7.52
C THR A 31 1.93 -7.34 8.66
N ALA A 32 1.81 -6.89 9.91
CA ALA A 32 2.02 -7.75 11.07
C ALA A 32 0.98 -8.89 11.12
N ILE A 33 -0.27 -8.60 10.79
CA ILE A 33 -1.34 -9.61 10.68
C ILE A 33 -1.04 -10.60 9.56
N GLU A 34 -0.59 -10.12 8.40
CA GLU A 34 -0.22 -10.99 7.27
C GLU A 34 0.89 -11.96 7.64
N VAL A 35 1.96 -11.47 8.28
CA VAL A 35 3.08 -12.31 8.73
C VAL A 35 2.63 -13.27 9.84
N GLY A 36 1.75 -12.83 10.74
CA GLY A 36 1.15 -13.69 11.77
C GLY A 36 0.31 -14.82 11.18
N ILE A 37 -0.55 -14.52 10.20
CA ILE A 37 -1.33 -15.52 9.45
C ILE A 37 -0.39 -16.44 8.64
N PHE A 38 0.69 -15.90 8.08
CA PHE A 38 1.68 -16.69 7.35
C PHE A 38 2.40 -17.69 8.25
N TYR A 39 2.69 -17.30 9.50
CA TYR A 39 3.31 -18.17 10.50
C TYR A 39 2.37 -19.26 11.03
N LEU A 40 1.06 -19.01 11.00
CA LEU A 40 0.04 -19.98 11.34
C LEU A 40 -0.28 -20.80 10.08
N GLU A 41 0.55 -21.81 9.78
CA GLU A 41 0.48 -22.71 8.61
C GLU A 41 -0.86 -23.46 8.41
N TRP A 42 -1.87 -23.22 9.25
CA TRP A 42 -3.18 -23.86 9.23
C TRP A 42 -3.97 -23.66 7.92
N LEU A 43 -3.63 -22.67 7.10
CA LEU A 43 -4.36 -22.36 5.86
C LEU A 43 -3.84 -23.04 4.58
N GLY A 44 -2.76 -23.83 4.65
CA GLY A 44 -2.31 -24.76 3.59
C GLY A 44 -2.38 -24.22 2.15
N HIS A 45 -3.50 -24.45 1.46
CA HIS A 45 -3.70 -24.06 0.05
C HIS A 45 -4.23 -22.62 -0.14
N TRP A 46 -4.91 -22.04 0.86
CA TRP A 46 -5.54 -20.71 0.75
C TRP A 46 -4.60 -19.54 1.06
N ILE A 47 -3.38 -19.85 1.48
CA ILE A 47 -2.38 -18.85 1.83
C ILE A 47 -1.96 -18.01 0.61
N ILE A 48 -1.81 -18.64 -0.56
CA ILE A 48 -1.40 -17.98 -1.81
C ILE A 48 -2.40 -16.89 -2.24
N PRO A 49 -3.71 -17.18 -2.41
CA PRO A 49 -4.66 -16.15 -2.83
C PRO A 49 -4.85 -15.06 -1.76
N VAL A 50 -4.82 -15.41 -0.48
CA VAL A 50 -4.96 -14.43 0.62
C VAL A 50 -3.78 -13.46 0.64
N LEU A 51 -2.54 -13.95 0.56
CA LEU A 51 -1.35 -13.11 0.47
C LEU A 51 -1.35 -12.23 -0.78
N PHE A 52 -1.79 -12.77 -1.92
CA PHE A 52 -1.90 -12.00 -3.14
C PHE A 52 -2.88 -10.82 -3.00
N VAL A 53 -4.06 -11.06 -2.40
CA VAL A 53 -5.06 -10.01 -2.14
C VAL A 53 -4.55 -9.01 -1.11
N LEU A 54 -3.90 -9.46 -0.03
CA LEU A 54 -3.34 -8.56 0.99
C LEU A 54 -2.22 -7.69 0.40
N SER A 55 -1.33 -8.27 -0.43
CA SER A 55 -0.26 -7.55 -1.12
C SER A 55 -0.82 -6.53 -2.12
N ALA A 56 -1.79 -6.92 -2.96
CA ALA A 56 -2.48 -6.01 -3.87
C ALA A 56 -3.20 -4.88 -3.11
N GLY A 57 -3.85 -5.20 -1.99
CA GLY A 57 -4.51 -4.25 -1.11
C GLY A 57 -3.53 -3.24 -0.51
N LYS A 58 -2.39 -3.69 0.01
CA LYS A 58 -1.32 -2.79 0.51
C LYS A 58 -0.79 -1.90 -0.59
N PHE A 59 -0.51 -2.46 -1.77
CA PHE A 59 -0.06 -1.69 -2.92
C PHE A 59 -1.06 -0.59 -3.30
N ALA A 60 -2.36 -0.92 -3.37
CA ALA A 60 -3.41 0.05 -3.67
C ALA A 60 -3.53 1.13 -2.58
N LEU A 61 -3.39 0.76 -1.31
CA LEU A 61 -3.46 1.68 -0.17
C LEU A 61 -2.25 2.64 -0.16
N VAL A 62 -1.05 2.14 -0.46
CA VAL A 62 0.16 2.97 -0.64
C VAL A 62 0.02 3.88 -1.87
N ALA A 63 -0.45 3.37 -3.00
CA ALA A 63 -0.65 4.16 -4.21
C ALA A 63 -1.69 5.28 -4.01
N MET A 64 -2.81 4.98 -3.37
CA MET A 64 -3.89 5.95 -3.18
C MET A 64 -3.54 7.02 -2.13
N TYR A 65 -2.89 6.62 -1.02
CA TYR A 65 -2.66 7.51 0.11
C TYR A 65 -1.22 8.01 0.24
N TYR A 66 -0.21 7.16 0.05
CA TYR A 66 1.20 7.56 0.20
C TYR A 66 1.75 8.27 -1.04
N MET A 67 1.29 7.90 -2.23
CA MET A 67 1.62 8.59 -3.49
C MET A 67 0.78 9.85 -3.74
N HIS A 68 0.08 10.38 -2.72
CA HIS A 68 -0.64 11.66 -2.80
C HIS A 68 -1.84 11.69 -3.80
N LEU A 69 -2.12 10.60 -4.51
CA LEU A 69 -3.10 10.48 -5.61
C LEU A 69 -4.54 10.90 -5.26
N LYS A 70 -4.96 10.70 -4.01
CA LYS A 70 -6.29 11.11 -3.51
C LYS A 70 -6.37 12.61 -3.17
N PHE A 71 -5.22 13.24 -2.92
CA PHE A 71 -5.11 14.66 -2.57
C PHE A 71 -4.60 15.54 -3.72
N GLU A 72 -4.14 14.93 -4.82
CA GLU A 72 -3.69 15.57 -6.06
C GLU A 72 -4.78 15.55 -7.14
N HIS A 73 -4.57 16.28 -8.25
CA HIS A 73 -5.49 16.28 -9.39
C HIS A 73 -5.70 14.86 -9.96
N LYS A 74 -6.94 14.52 -10.34
CA LYS A 74 -7.36 13.22 -10.91
C LYS A 74 -6.46 12.69 -12.05
N LEU A 75 -5.69 13.56 -12.70
CA LEU A 75 -4.72 13.24 -13.74
C LEU A 75 -3.64 12.25 -13.28
N PHE A 76 -3.06 12.44 -12.08
CA PHE A 76 -2.05 11.51 -11.57
C PHE A 76 -2.66 10.13 -11.27
N SER A 77 -3.90 10.10 -10.78
CA SER A 77 -4.64 8.86 -10.56
C SER A 77 -4.90 8.09 -11.85
N ILE A 78 -5.31 8.81 -12.90
CA ILE A 78 -5.55 8.23 -14.23
C ILE A 78 -4.27 7.74 -14.88
N LEU A 79 -3.17 8.49 -14.80
CA LEU A 79 -1.88 8.05 -15.36
C LEU A 79 -1.32 6.82 -14.64
N PHE A 80 -1.45 6.76 -13.31
CA PHE A 80 -0.99 5.61 -12.53
C PHE A 80 -1.84 4.36 -12.81
N VAL A 81 -3.16 4.46 -12.76
CA VAL A 81 -4.07 3.34 -13.06
C VAL A 81 -3.95 2.93 -14.52
N GLY A 82 -3.85 3.89 -15.44
CA GLY A 82 -3.62 3.65 -16.86
C GLY A 82 -2.29 2.94 -17.13
N GLY A 83 -1.21 3.39 -16.48
CA GLY A 83 0.10 2.74 -16.55
C GLY A 83 0.10 1.33 -15.96
N PHE A 84 -0.57 1.12 -14.83
CA PHE A 84 -0.74 -0.21 -14.23
C PHE A 84 -1.54 -1.15 -15.14
N MET A 85 -2.64 -0.66 -15.72
CA MET A 85 -3.49 -1.44 -16.62
C MET A 85 -2.79 -1.76 -17.94
N LEU A 86 -2.01 -0.80 -18.47
CA LEU A 86 -1.14 -1.01 -19.62
C LEU A 86 -0.06 -2.06 -19.31
N ALA A 87 0.63 -1.96 -18.17
CA ALA A 87 1.65 -2.92 -17.76
C ALA A 87 1.06 -4.33 -17.60
N ALA A 88 -0.09 -4.45 -16.92
CA ALA A 88 -0.81 -5.72 -16.79
C ALA A 88 -1.19 -6.31 -18.17
N THR A 89 -1.70 -5.46 -19.07
CA THR A 89 -2.05 -5.87 -20.44
C THR A 89 -0.83 -6.34 -21.21
N VAL A 90 0.30 -5.63 -21.13
CA VAL A 90 1.55 -6.02 -21.80
C VAL A 90 2.08 -7.34 -21.23
N ILE A 91 2.06 -7.53 -19.91
CA ILE A 91 2.47 -8.79 -19.28
C ILE A 91 1.60 -9.95 -19.78
N ILE A 92 0.28 -9.80 -19.79
CA ILE A 92 -0.64 -10.82 -20.29
C ILE A 92 -0.39 -11.08 -21.79
N ALA A 93 -0.24 -10.02 -22.59
CA ALA A 93 0.05 -10.14 -24.01
C ALA A 93 1.36 -10.88 -24.28
N LEU A 94 2.41 -10.64 -23.49
CA LEU A 94 3.67 -11.36 -23.57
C LEU A 94 3.53 -12.83 -23.14
N MET A 95 2.80 -13.12 -22.06
CA MET A 95 2.54 -14.51 -21.64
C MET A 95 1.80 -15.31 -22.70
N VAL A 96 0.84 -14.68 -23.39
CA VAL A 96 0.11 -15.25 -24.54
C VAL A 96 1.04 -15.41 -25.75
N LEU A 97 1.84 -14.39 -26.07
CA LEU A 97 2.76 -14.39 -27.21
C LEU A 97 3.80 -15.50 -27.11
N PHE A 98 4.40 -15.67 -25.93
CA PHE A 98 5.35 -16.75 -25.66
C PHE A 98 4.68 -18.11 -25.46
N LYS A 99 3.35 -18.18 -25.59
CA LYS A 99 2.55 -19.40 -25.40
C LYS A 99 2.86 -20.08 -24.05
N SER A 100 3.31 -19.31 -23.07
CA SER A 100 3.64 -19.81 -21.72
C SER A 100 2.37 -20.15 -20.94
N LEU A 101 1.24 -19.59 -21.37
CA LEU A 101 -0.08 -19.84 -20.79
C LEU A 101 -0.78 -21.11 -21.32
N PHE A 102 -0.22 -21.85 -22.30
CA PHE A 102 -0.84 -23.05 -22.90
C PHE A 102 0.18 -24.06 -23.46
#